data_AF-X0TIC7-F1
#
_entry.id   AF-X0TIC7-F1
#
_cell.length_a   1.000
_cell.length_b   1.000
_cell.length_c   1.000
_cell.angle_alpha   90.00
_cell.angle_beta   90.00
_cell.angle_gamma   90.00
#
_symmetry.space_group_name_H-M   'P 1'
#
loop_
_entity.id
_entity.type
_entity.pdbx_description
1 polymer ?
#
loop_
_entity_poly.entity_id
_entity_poly.type
_entity_poly.pdbx_seq_one_letter_code
_entity_poly.pdbx_strand_id
1 'polypeptide(L)'
;MRTCGMMGELIGMAASLCKKYDTDPRGVYQNHLTKLKQLARRGVGKLNETKDEAFERAAENGRLANEGFVRCRNFVKGWLQQADPKTLLIPRNLDRDKDIWNAQDSAADNYPFMVLTAAITDPSLFRGRMLDMLRAETILTSRIDSLPDTYSFSKQDFQYQQPDMPRIIFGSSEYIKDGLLPLTEWLGPSPWSKRMLSILDDLWKHAPVETNYGKIVSRSQEINGEMLQVLS
;
A
#
# COMPACT_ATOMS: atom_id res chain seq x y z
N MET A 1 -14.03 25.32 16.12
CA MET A 1 -13.03 25.82 17.11
C MET A 1 -11.85 26.43 16.35
N ARG A 2 -11.56 27.73 16.51
CA ARG A 2 -10.45 28.46 15.83
C ARG A 2 -9.22 28.64 16.75
N THR A 3 -8.88 27.66 17.57
CA THR A 3 -8.00 27.88 18.73
C THR A 3 -6.54 28.16 18.37
N CYS A 4 -5.95 27.48 17.38
CA CYS A 4 -4.54 27.72 17.00
C CYS A 4 -4.36 29.01 16.15
N GLY A 5 -5.32 29.33 15.28
CA GLY A 5 -5.23 30.53 14.42
C GLY A 5 -5.30 31.84 15.22
N MET A 6 -6.17 31.90 16.24
CA MET A 6 -6.32 33.11 17.07
C MET A 6 -5.07 33.44 17.89
N MET A 7 -4.29 32.43 18.31
CA MET A 7 -3.04 32.67 19.03
C MET A 7 -1.99 33.32 18.12
N GLY A 8 -1.86 32.84 16.88
CA GLY A 8 -0.94 33.40 15.89
C GLY A 8 -1.26 34.85 15.53
N GLU A 9 -2.55 35.17 15.35
CA GLU A 9 -2.99 36.55 15.10
C GLU A 9 -2.62 37.50 16.24
N LEU A 10 -2.87 37.10 17.49
CA LEU A 10 -2.58 37.93 18.67
C LEU A 10 -1.07 38.18 18.83
N ILE A 11 -0.25 37.16 18.56
CA ILE A 11 1.21 37.29 18.56
C ILE A 11 1.67 38.27 17.48
N GLY A 12 1.14 38.16 16.27
CA GLY A 12 1.43 39.10 15.17
C GLY A 12 1.05 40.55 15.51
N MET A 13 -0.11 40.74 16.14
CA MET A 13 -0.53 42.07 16.62
C MET A 13 0.42 42.62 17.68
N ALA A 14 0.84 41.82 18.66
CA ALA A 14 1.81 42.24 19.67
C ALA A 14 3.16 42.62 19.05
N ALA A 15 3.68 41.80 18.12
CA ALA A 15 4.91 42.09 17.40
C ALA A 15 4.84 43.40 16.58
N SER A 16 3.68 43.68 15.97
CA SER A 16 3.47 44.94 15.24
C SER A 16 3.57 46.17 16.15
N LEU A 17 3.13 46.06 17.40
CA LEU A 17 3.23 47.12 18.41
C LEU A 17 4.67 47.28 18.91
N CYS A 18 5.39 46.18 19.12
CA CYS A 18 6.82 46.21 19.44
C CYS A 18 7.59 47.04 18.41
N LYS A 19 7.40 46.74 17.12
CA LYS A 19 8.05 47.46 16.03
C LYS A 19 7.62 48.92 15.91
N LYS A 20 6.32 49.21 16.11
CA LYS A 20 5.77 50.57 15.96
C LYS A 20 6.22 51.53 17.07
N TYR A 21 6.39 51.02 18.28
CA TYR A 21 6.71 51.83 19.47
C TYR A 21 8.14 51.62 19.95
N ASP A 22 8.97 50.94 19.17
CA ASP A 22 10.35 50.56 19.51
C ASP A 22 10.46 50.02 20.95
N THR A 23 9.66 48.99 21.22
CA THR A 23 9.53 48.42 22.56
C THR A 23 9.59 46.90 22.50
N ASP A 24 9.90 46.28 23.63
CA ASP A 24 9.91 44.82 23.77
C ASP A 24 8.49 44.29 24.08
N PRO A 25 8.28 42.96 24.07
CA PRO A 25 6.99 42.38 24.40
C PRO A 25 6.48 42.80 25.79
N ARG A 26 7.36 42.98 26.78
CA ARG A 26 6.97 43.41 28.13
C ARG A 26 6.46 44.84 28.12
N GLY A 27 7.09 45.74 27.36
CA GLY A 27 6.67 47.12 27.16
C GLY A 27 5.32 47.22 26.45
N VAL A 28 4.96 46.26 25.58
CA VAL A 28 3.60 46.16 25.05
C VAL A 28 2.58 45.90 26.17
N TYR A 29 2.86 44.98 27.11
CA TYR A 29 1.95 44.72 28.23
C TYR A 29 1.89 45.87 29.24
N GLN A 30 3.00 46.54 29.50
CA GLN A 30 3.07 47.61 30.50
C GLN A 30 2.47 48.93 29.97
N ASN A 31 2.76 49.28 28.72
CA ASN A 31 2.50 50.63 28.21
C ASN A 31 1.50 50.68 27.05
N HIS A 32 1.22 49.54 26.39
CA HIS A 32 0.39 49.50 25.18
C HIS A 32 -0.70 48.41 25.20
N LEU A 33 -1.02 47.85 26.36
CA LEU A 33 -2.00 46.77 26.50
C LEU A 33 -3.38 47.17 25.97
N THR A 34 -3.79 48.42 26.18
CA THR A 34 -5.07 48.94 25.66
C THR A 34 -5.10 48.89 24.14
N LYS A 35 -3.98 49.18 23.45
CA LYS A 35 -3.87 49.10 21.99
C LYS A 35 -3.88 47.66 21.51
N LEU A 36 -3.19 46.75 22.22
CA LEU A 36 -3.24 45.32 21.91
C LEU A 36 -4.66 44.77 22.06
N LYS A 37 -5.37 45.13 23.13
CA LYS A 37 -6.78 44.77 23.33
C LYS A 37 -7.69 45.34 22.24
N GLN A 38 -7.42 46.56 21.76
CA GLN A 38 -8.17 47.16 20.66
C GLN A 38 -7.93 46.43 19.33
N LEU A 39 -6.68 46.07 19.02
CA LEU A 39 -6.34 45.26 17.85
C LEU A 39 -7.00 43.88 17.92
N ALA A 40 -6.93 43.21 19.08
CA ALA A 40 -7.54 41.91 19.29
C ALA A 40 -9.06 41.94 19.13
N ARG A 41 -9.73 43.01 19.63
CA ARG A 41 -11.17 43.20 19.46
C ARG A 41 -11.56 43.54 18.02
N ARG A 42 -10.73 44.31 17.31
CA ARG A 42 -10.94 44.62 15.89
C ARG A 42 -10.72 43.39 15.00
N GLY A 43 -9.85 42.47 15.43
CA GLY A 43 -9.36 41.38 14.60
C GLY A 43 -8.48 41.90 13.46
N VAL A 44 -7.96 40.99 12.64
CA VAL A 44 -7.21 41.33 11.41
C VAL A 44 -8.12 41.77 10.25
N GLY A 45 -9.41 42.03 10.52
CA GLY A 45 -10.45 42.06 9.49
C GLY A 45 -10.61 40.67 8.85
N LYS A 46 -11.71 40.41 8.15
CA LYS A 46 -11.62 39.40 7.09
C LYS A 46 -10.54 39.95 6.17
N LEU A 47 -9.41 39.26 6.03
CA LEU A 47 -8.64 39.34 4.80
C LEU A 47 -9.71 39.30 3.70
N ASN A 48 -9.68 40.26 2.76
CA ASN A 48 -10.47 40.15 1.53
C ASN A 48 -10.47 38.67 1.16
N GLU A 49 -11.64 38.09 0.88
CA GLU A 49 -11.76 36.73 0.37
C GLU A 49 -10.95 36.69 -0.94
N THR A 50 -9.63 36.58 -0.82
CA THR A 50 -8.76 36.06 -1.84
C THR A 50 -9.33 34.67 -1.97
N LYS A 51 -10.10 34.46 -3.03
CA LYS A 51 -10.30 33.13 -3.59
C LYS A 51 -8.90 32.56 -3.74
N ASP A 52 -8.48 31.81 -2.74
CA ASP A 52 -7.24 31.08 -2.81
C ASP A 52 -7.57 29.90 -3.71
N GLU A 53 -7.53 30.16 -5.02
CA GLU A 53 -7.86 29.19 -6.05
C GLU A 53 -7.02 27.92 -5.88
N ALA A 54 -5.79 28.05 -5.33
CA ALA A 54 -4.97 26.91 -4.97
C ALA A 54 -5.56 26.12 -3.79
N PHE A 55 -6.05 26.79 -2.74
CA PHE A 55 -6.73 26.12 -1.62
C PHE A 55 -8.04 25.44 -2.05
N GLU A 56 -8.87 26.11 -2.86
CA GLU A 56 -10.12 25.53 -3.37
C GLU A 56 -9.84 24.32 -4.27
N ARG A 57 -8.84 24.42 -5.15
CA ARG A 57 -8.40 23.29 -5.99
C ARG A 57 -7.82 22.16 -5.15
N ALA A 58 -7.06 22.47 -4.10
CA ALA A 58 -6.56 21.45 -3.18
C ALA A 58 -7.71 20.74 -2.44
N ALA A 59 -8.74 21.48 -2.02
CA ALA A 59 -9.94 20.92 -1.39
C ALA A 59 -10.75 20.03 -2.35
N GLU A 60 -10.89 20.44 -3.61
CA GLU A 60 -11.51 19.63 -4.66
C GLU A 60 -10.73 18.35 -4.94
N ASN A 61 -9.42 18.45 -5.14
CA ASN A 61 -8.54 17.29 -5.32
C ASN A 61 -8.60 16.35 -4.12
N GLY A 62 -8.67 16.89 -2.90
CA GLY A 62 -8.82 16.10 -1.67
C GLY A 62 -10.12 15.29 -1.65
N ARG A 63 -11.24 15.87 -2.12
CA ARG A 63 -12.52 15.15 -2.25
C ARG A 63 -12.43 14.02 -3.27
N LEU A 64 -11.85 14.28 -4.43
CA LEU A 64 -11.67 13.27 -5.49
C LEU A 64 -10.73 12.13 -5.04
N ALA A 65 -9.62 12.46 -4.38
CA ALA A 65 -8.70 11.46 -3.83
C ALA A 65 -9.38 10.60 -2.75
N ASN A 66 -10.14 11.22 -1.84
CA ASN A 66 -10.89 10.50 -0.82
C ASN A 66 -11.92 9.54 -1.43
N GLU A 67 -12.63 9.95 -2.47
CA GLU A 67 -13.53 9.06 -3.21
C GLU A 67 -12.78 7.85 -3.78
N GLY A 68 -11.60 8.07 -4.39
CA GLY A 68 -10.72 7.00 -4.86
C GLY A 68 -10.36 6.00 -3.75
N PHE A 69 -9.89 6.48 -2.60
CA PHE A 69 -9.56 5.62 -1.47
C PHE A 69 -10.77 4.86 -0.93
N VAL A 70 -11.95 5.46 -0.88
CA VAL A 70 -13.19 4.77 -0.48
C VAL A 70 -13.52 3.63 -1.44
N ARG A 71 -13.36 3.84 -2.76
CA ARG A 71 -13.58 2.79 -3.77
C ARG A 71 -12.57 1.65 -3.63
N CYS A 72 -11.29 1.95 -3.42
CA CYS A 72 -10.27 0.93 -3.14
C CYS A 72 -10.60 0.12 -1.88
N ARG A 73 -11.02 0.78 -0.78
CA ARG A 73 -11.44 0.08 0.44
C ARG A 73 -12.65 -0.82 0.21
N ASN A 74 -13.60 -0.39 -0.61
CA ASN A 74 -14.77 -1.21 -0.95
C ASN A 74 -14.39 -2.44 -1.79
N PHE A 75 -13.42 -2.31 -2.70
CA PHE A 75 -12.83 -3.44 -3.42
C PHE A 75 -12.23 -4.47 -2.44
N VAL A 76 -11.40 -4.02 -1.48
CA VAL A 76 -10.79 -4.92 -0.48
C VAL A 76 -11.85 -5.59 0.38
N LYS A 77 -12.85 -4.83 0.85
CA LYS A 77 -13.96 -5.38 1.63
C LYS A 77 -14.75 -6.43 0.85
N GLY A 78 -15.00 -6.19 -0.44
CA GLY A 78 -15.68 -7.13 -1.32
C GLY A 78 -14.92 -8.44 -1.45
N TRP A 79 -13.62 -8.38 -1.76
CA TRP A 79 -12.79 -9.59 -1.89
C TRP A 79 -12.60 -10.34 -0.57
N LEU A 80 -12.49 -9.65 0.56
CA LEU A 80 -12.42 -10.30 1.87
C LEU A 80 -13.68 -11.10 2.22
N GLN A 81 -14.85 -10.74 1.69
CA GLN A 81 -16.08 -11.53 1.87
C GLN A 81 -16.05 -12.83 1.06
N GLN A 82 -15.21 -12.91 0.03
CA GLN A 82 -15.06 -14.09 -0.84
C GLN A 82 -13.89 -14.97 -0.41
N ALA A 83 -13.10 -14.54 0.58
CA ALA A 83 -12.01 -15.35 1.11
C ALA A 83 -12.55 -16.63 1.76
N ASP A 84 -11.93 -17.77 1.46
CA ASP A 84 -12.27 -19.04 2.10
C ASP A 84 -12.05 -18.93 3.62
N PRO A 85 -13.06 -19.22 4.45
CA PRO A 85 -12.94 -19.08 5.91
C PRO A 85 -11.89 -20.02 6.53
N LYS A 86 -11.56 -21.15 5.89
CA LYS A 86 -10.58 -22.11 6.42
C LYS A 86 -9.15 -21.72 6.11
N THR A 87 -8.90 -21.30 4.87
CA THR A 87 -7.55 -21.02 4.36
C THR A 87 -7.20 -19.55 4.36
N LEU A 88 -8.20 -18.67 4.48
CA LEU A 88 -8.13 -17.22 4.33
C LEU A 88 -7.82 -16.74 2.91
N LEU A 89 -7.57 -17.64 1.97
CA LEU A 89 -7.17 -17.32 0.60
C LEU A 89 -8.37 -16.85 -0.22
N ILE A 90 -8.09 -16.00 -1.21
CA ILE A 90 -9.09 -15.52 -2.16
C ILE A 90 -9.13 -16.42 -3.40
N PRO A 91 -10.31 -16.70 -3.95
CA PRO A 91 -10.43 -17.52 -5.15
C PRO A 91 -9.88 -16.80 -6.38
N ARG A 92 -9.54 -17.58 -7.41
CA ARG A 92 -9.10 -17.07 -8.72
C ARG A 92 -10.10 -16.11 -9.34
N ASN A 93 -11.37 -16.49 -9.33
CA ASN A 93 -12.49 -15.64 -9.74
C ASN A 93 -13.77 -16.06 -9.01
N LEU A 94 -14.85 -15.32 -9.22
CA LEU A 94 -16.14 -15.55 -8.55
C LEU A 94 -17.10 -16.45 -9.33
N ASP A 95 -16.68 -16.88 -10.52
CA ASP A 95 -17.52 -17.65 -11.44
C ASP A 95 -17.03 -19.11 -11.54
N ARG A 96 -16.28 -19.44 -12.61
CA ARG A 96 -15.96 -20.82 -12.99
C ARG A 96 -14.88 -21.44 -12.12
N ASP A 97 -13.86 -20.68 -11.72
CA ASP A 97 -12.67 -21.18 -11.02
C ASP A 97 -12.66 -20.74 -9.55
N LYS A 98 -13.83 -20.63 -8.93
CA LYS A 98 -13.96 -20.22 -7.52
C LYS A 98 -13.39 -21.19 -6.51
N ASP A 99 -13.13 -22.44 -6.92
CA ASP A 99 -12.61 -23.49 -6.03
C ASP A 99 -11.09 -23.45 -5.87
N ILE A 100 -10.39 -22.61 -6.64
CA ILE A 100 -8.93 -22.62 -6.65
C ILE A 100 -8.35 -21.26 -6.28
N TRP A 101 -7.17 -21.33 -5.68
CA TRP A 101 -6.19 -20.25 -5.60
C TRP A 101 -5.02 -20.61 -6.53
N ASN A 102 -4.48 -19.64 -7.25
CA ASN A 102 -3.23 -19.80 -7.99
C ASN A 102 -2.36 -18.54 -7.93
N ALA A 103 -1.07 -18.73 -8.22
CA ALA A 103 -0.05 -17.71 -8.06
C ALA A 103 -0.24 -16.53 -9.04
N GLN A 104 -0.48 -16.82 -10.33
CA GLN A 104 -0.56 -15.81 -11.37
C GLN A 104 -1.84 -14.96 -11.36
N ASP A 105 -2.95 -15.41 -10.77
CA ASP A 105 -4.19 -14.61 -10.73
C ASP A 105 -4.52 -14.16 -9.30
N SER A 106 -4.72 -15.11 -8.37
CA SER A 106 -5.08 -14.76 -6.99
C SER A 106 -3.97 -14.01 -6.26
N ALA A 107 -2.73 -14.44 -6.44
CA ALA A 107 -1.58 -13.92 -5.71
C ALA A 107 -0.90 -12.73 -6.39
N ALA A 108 -0.84 -12.70 -7.72
CA ALA A 108 -0.25 -11.61 -8.48
C ALA A 108 -1.25 -10.46 -8.73
N ASP A 109 -2.42 -10.78 -9.28
CA ASP A 109 -3.35 -9.78 -9.84
C ASP A 109 -4.40 -9.24 -8.87
N ASN A 110 -4.40 -9.68 -7.60
CA ASN A 110 -5.45 -9.32 -6.67
C ASN A 110 -4.95 -9.01 -5.25
N TYR A 111 -4.43 -10.02 -4.55
CA TYR A 111 -3.98 -9.88 -3.16
C TYR A 111 -3.03 -8.67 -2.92
N PRO A 112 -2.05 -8.36 -3.79
CA PRO A 112 -1.12 -7.24 -3.61
C PRO A 112 -1.82 -5.88 -3.60
N PHE A 113 -2.83 -5.69 -4.46
CA PHE A 113 -3.66 -4.49 -4.45
C PHE A 113 -4.43 -4.35 -3.13
N MET A 114 -4.87 -5.47 -2.54
CA MET A 114 -5.49 -5.47 -1.22
C MET A 114 -4.49 -5.06 -0.13
N VAL A 115 -3.26 -5.57 -0.18
CA VAL A 115 -2.18 -5.26 0.75
C VAL A 115 -1.83 -3.77 0.69
N LEU A 116 -1.58 -3.21 -0.49
CA LEU A 116 -1.24 -1.78 -0.64
C LEU A 116 -2.38 -0.87 -0.22
N THR A 117 -3.61 -1.21 -0.60
CA THR A 117 -4.79 -0.45 -0.19
C THR A 117 -4.89 -0.43 1.35
N ALA A 118 -4.68 -1.56 2.01
CA ALA A 118 -4.68 -1.64 3.46
C ALA A 118 -3.51 -0.85 4.07
N ALA A 119 -2.32 -0.92 3.49
CA ALA A 119 -1.14 -0.19 3.98
C ALA A 119 -1.37 1.34 4.02
N ILE A 120 -2.09 1.86 3.03
CA ILE A 120 -2.38 3.29 2.91
C ILE A 120 -3.59 3.69 3.76
N THR A 121 -4.63 2.86 3.82
CA THR A 121 -5.96 3.29 4.32
C THR A 121 -6.44 2.61 5.60
N ASP A 122 -5.81 1.50 6.02
CA ASP A 122 -6.27 0.69 7.14
C ASP A 122 -5.11 -0.10 7.81
N PRO A 123 -4.36 0.55 8.73
CA PRO A 123 -3.18 -0.06 9.36
C PRO A 123 -3.49 -1.34 10.15
N SER A 124 -4.71 -1.48 10.68
CA SER A 124 -5.13 -2.67 11.42
C SER A 124 -5.30 -3.85 10.47
N LEU A 125 -5.99 -3.64 9.34
CA LEU A 125 -6.17 -4.66 8.31
C LEU A 125 -4.83 -5.09 7.70
N PHE A 126 -3.94 -4.13 7.45
CA PHE A 126 -2.61 -4.37 6.91
C PHE A 126 -1.73 -5.21 7.84
N ARG A 127 -1.69 -4.87 9.14
CA ARG A 127 -0.84 -5.58 10.11
C ARG A 127 -1.46 -6.89 10.61
N GLY A 128 -2.77 -7.06 10.47
CA GLY A 128 -3.50 -8.27 10.83
C GLY A 128 -3.79 -9.12 9.61
N ARG A 129 -5.02 -8.99 9.09
CA ARG A 129 -5.58 -9.90 8.07
C ARG A 129 -4.69 -10.09 6.84
N MET A 130 -4.05 -9.04 6.34
CA MET A 130 -3.17 -9.15 5.18
C MET A 130 -1.96 -10.04 5.47
N LEU A 131 -1.32 -9.88 6.64
CA LEU A 131 -0.22 -10.75 7.06
C LEU A 131 -0.67 -12.18 7.32
N ASP A 132 -1.85 -12.39 7.88
CA ASP A 132 -2.39 -13.75 8.10
C ASP A 132 -2.65 -14.48 6.78
N MET A 133 -3.15 -13.76 5.77
CA MET A 133 -3.32 -14.31 4.41
C MET A 133 -1.97 -14.67 3.77
N LEU A 134 -0.93 -13.83 3.93
CA LEU A 134 0.42 -14.16 3.43
C LEU A 134 0.96 -15.45 4.08
N ARG A 135 0.81 -15.58 5.41
CA ARG A 135 1.26 -16.77 6.14
C ARG A 135 0.52 -18.02 5.67
N ALA A 136 -0.79 -17.93 5.53
CA ALA A 136 -1.61 -19.05 5.07
C ALA A 136 -1.27 -19.44 3.63
N GLU A 137 -1.09 -18.46 2.75
CA GLU A 137 -0.59 -18.66 1.39
C GLU A 137 0.71 -19.46 1.41
N THR A 138 1.72 -18.94 2.12
CA THR A 138 3.05 -19.56 2.11
C THR A 138 3.02 -21.00 2.62
N ILE A 139 2.20 -21.30 3.63
CA ILE A 139 2.07 -22.65 4.19
C ILE A 139 1.33 -23.59 3.25
N LEU A 140 0.24 -23.14 2.63
CA LEU A 140 -0.68 -24.00 1.90
C LEU A 140 -0.26 -24.22 0.44
N THR A 141 0.44 -23.25 -0.16
CA THR A 141 0.64 -23.22 -1.61
C THR A 141 2.06 -23.56 -2.02
N SER A 142 3.05 -23.48 -1.12
CA SER A 142 4.44 -23.83 -1.43
C SER A 142 4.57 -25.34 -1.69
N ARG A 143 4.83 -25.72 -2.95
CA ARG A 143 4.86 -27.12 -3.42
C ARG A 143 6.27 -27.66 -3.59
N ILE A 144 7.19 -26.86 -4.12
CA ILE A 144 8.59 -27.21 -4.37
C ILE A 144 9.45 -26.17 -3.67
N ASP A 145 10.01 -26.53 -2.52
CA ASP A 145 10.56 -25.57 -1.56
C ASP A 145 9.56 -24.42 -1.34
N SER A 146 9.90 -23.18 -1.68
CA SER A 146 8.99 -22.03 -1.54
C SER A 146 8.12 -21.77 -2.78
N LEU A 147 8.31 -22.47 -3.90
CA LEU A 147 7.59 -22.22 -5.15
C LEU A 147 6.09 -22.59 -5.02
N PRO A 148 5.16 -21.65 -5.25
CA PRO A 148 3.74 -21.92 -5.12
C PRO A 148 3.17 -22.75 -6.29
N ASP A 149 2.18 -23.60 -5.99
CA ASP A 149 1.33 -24.27 -6.97
C ASP A 149 -0.16 -24.00 -6.68
N THR A 150 -1.03 -24.36 -7.62
CA THR A 150 -2.48 -24.17 -7.50
C THR A 150 -3.05 -24.99 -6.35
N TYR A 151 -3.75 -24.32 -5.43
CA TYR A 151 -4.42 -24.93 -4.29
C TYR A 151 -5.93 -25.02 -4.54
N SER A 152 -6.57 -26.14 -4.17
CA SER A 152 -8.02 -26.33 -4.26
C SER A 152 -8.65 -26.29 -2.87
N PHE A 153 -9.64 -25.41 -2.70
CA PHE A 153 -10.35 -25.25 -1.43
C PHE A 153 -11.20 -26.47 -1.09
N SER A 154 -11.89 -27.06 -2.07
CA SER A 154 -12.70 -28.27 -1.84
C SER A 154 -11.86 -29.49 -1.46
N LYS A 155 -10.68 -29.66 -2.09
CA LYS A 155 -9.76 -30.76 -1.78
C LYS A 155 -8.98 -30.52 -0.49
N GLN A 156 -8.84 -29.26 -0.09
CA GLN A 156 -7.92 -28.83 0.96
C GLN A 156 -6.48 -29.31 0.71
N ASP A 157 -6.11 -29.37 -0.56
CA ASP A 157 -4.83 -29.85 -1.07
C ASP A 157 -4.56 -29.20 -2.44
N PHE A 158 -3.40 -29.46 -2.99
CA PHE A 158 -3.04 -29.05 -4.34
C PHE A 158 -4.06 -29.54 -5.36
N GLN A 159 -4.39 -28.68 -6.31
CA GLN A 159 -5.36 -28.99 -7.36
C GLN A 159 -4.91 -30.20 -8.20
N TYR A 160 -3.60 -30.34 -8.38
CA TYR A 160 -2.99 -31.38 -9.19
C TYR A 160 -2.21 -32.37 -8.32
N GLN A 161 -2.36 -33.66 -8.62
CA GLN A 161 -1.73 -34.71 -7.83
C GLN A 161 -0.20 -34.66 -7.90
N GLN A 162 0.34 -34.42 -9.10
CA GLN A 162 1.77 -34.33 -9.36
C GLN A 162 2.18 -32.87 -9.66
N PRO A 163 3.35 -32.43 -9.19
CA PRO A 163 3.87 -31.11 -9.51
C PRO A 163 4.20 -31.01 -11.00
N ASP A 164 3.87 -29.87 -11.60
CA ASP A 164 4.24 -29.54 -12.98
C ASP A 164 5.20 -28.34 -12.94
N MET A 165 6.49 -28.60 -13.18
CA MET A 165 7.52 -27.57 -13.06
C MET A 165 7.29 -26.37 -13.99
N PRO A 166 6.93 -26.53 -15.28
CA PRO A 166 6.61 -25.39 -16.14
C PRO A 166 5.49 -24.50 -15.58
N ARG A 167 4.38 -25.08 -15.08
CA ARG A 167 3.29 -24.32 -14.45
C ARG A 167 3.75 -23.63 -13.18
N ILE A 168 4.46 -24.34 -12.31
CA ILE A 168 4.95 -23.80 -11.03
C ILE A 168 5.91 -22.63 -11.28
N ILE A 169 6.85 -22.78 -12.21
CA ILE A 169 7.80 -21.71 -12.57
C ILE A 169 7.04 -20.50 -13.11
N PHE A 170 6.11 -20.69 -14.04
CA PHE A 170 5.29 -19.60 -14.59
C PHE A 170 4.48 -18.89 -13.50
N GLY A 171 3.75 -19.63 -12.66
CA GLY A 171 2.98 -19.02 -11.57
C GLY A 171 3.87 -18.29 -10.57
N SER A 172 5.05 -18.84 -10.27
CA SER A 172 6.03 -18.22 -9.38
C SER A 172 6.59 -16.92 -9.95
N SER A 173 6.92 -16.91 -11.25
CA SER A 173 7.49 -15.75 -11.91
C SER A 173 6.48 -14.60 -12.01
N GLU A 174 5.22 -14.92 -12.36
CA GLU A 174 4.11 -13.97 -12.35
C GLU A 174 3.90 -13.38 -10.95
N TYR A 175 3.88 -14.23 -9.92
CA TYR A 175 3.65 -13.77 -8.54
C TYR A 175 4.76 -12.87 -8.02
N ILE A 176 6.04 -13.18 -8.28
CA ILE A 176 7.12 -12.29 -7.83
C ILE A 176 7.12 -10.97 -8.60
N LYS A 177 6.86 -10.99 -9.91
CA LYS A 177 6.94 -9.81 -10.77
C LYS A 177 5.73 -8.89 -10.63
N ASP A 178 4.52 -9.39 -10.81
CA ASP A 178 3.31 -8.54 -10.76
C ASP A 178 2.81 -8.38 -9.32
N GLY A 179 3.08 -9.35 -8.47
CA GLY A 179 2.57 -9.33 -7.10
C GLY A 179 3.53 -8.75 -6.08
N LEU A 180 4.62 -9.46 -5.79
CA LEU A 180 5.46 -9.15 -4.63
C LEU A 180 6.49 -8.04 -4.89
N LEU A 181 6.92 -7.83 -6.13
CA LEU A 181 7.86 -6.76 -6.48
C LEU A 181 7.25 -5.37 -6.23
N PRO A 182 6.03 -5.03 -6.71
CA PRO A 182 5.43 -3.73 -6.40
C PRO A 182 5.22 -3.48 -4.90
N LEU A 183 4.90 -4.54 -4.13
CA LEU A 183 4.85 -4.44 -2.67
C LEU A 183 6.21 -4.12 -2.07
N THR A 184 7.26 -4.75 -2.58
CA THR A 184 8.63 -4.58 -2.11
C THR A 184 9.14 -3.18 -2.42
N GLU A 185 8.89 -2.65 -3.62
CA GLU A 185 9.29 -1.30 -4.00
C GLU A 185 8.61 -0.24 -3.12
N TRP A 186 7.32 -0.43 -2.80
CA TRP A 186 6.57 0.54 -1.99
C TRP A 186 6.85 0.43 -0.49
N LEU A 187 6.91 -0.81 0.05
CA LEU A 187 7.03 -1.05 1.50
C LEU A 187 8.48 -1.21 1.97
N GLY A 188 9.42 -1.45 1.05
CA GLY A 188 10.79 -1.83 1.39
C GLY A 188 10.87 -3.21 2.06
N PRO A 189 11.91 -3.43 2.90
CA PRO A 189 12.09 -4.68 3.64
C PRO A 189 10.85 -5.04 4.48
N SER A 190 10.20 -6.15 4.14
CA SER A 190 8.92 -6.55 4.71
C SER A 190 8.72 -8.07 4.66
N PRO A 191 7.68 -8.63 5.30
CA PRO A 191 7.35 -10.05 5.13
C PRO A 191 7.10 -10.44 3.68
N TRP A 192 6.50 -9.56 2.88
CA TRP A 192 6.28 -9.77 1.44
C TRP A 192 7.58 -9.79 0.65
N SER A 193 8.54 -8.89 0.95
CA SER A 193 9.84 -8.92 0.28
C SER A 193 10.64 -10.19 0.63
N LYS A 194 10.49 -10.73 1.85
CA LYS A 194 11.08 -12.02 2.22
C LYS A 194 10.44 -13.19 1.46
N ARG A 195 9.12 -13.17 1.29
CA ARG A 195 8.41 -14.16 0.46
C ARG A 195 8.90 -14.12 -0.98
N MET A 196 9.07 -12.92 -1.54
CA MET A 196 9.58 -12.70 -2.89
C MET A 196 10.96 -13.29 -3.08
N LEU A 197 11.90 -12.94 -2.19
CA LEU A 197 13.28 -13.43 -2.25
C LEU A 197 13.35 -14.95 -2.12
N SER A 198 12.52 -15.55 -1.26
CA SER A 198 12.49 -17.01 -1.11
C SER A 198 12.08 -17.68 -2.43
N ILE A 199 11.01 -17.19 -3.08
CA ILE A 199 10.55 -17.71 -4.37
C ILE A 199 11.61 -17.49 -5.45
N LEU A 200 12.23 -16.32 -5.49
CA LEU A 200 13.29 -15.99 -6.45
C LEU A 200 14.50 -16.92 -6.31
N ASP A 201 14.98 -17.13 -5.08
CA ASP A 201 16.13 -18.00 -4.81
C ASP A 201 15.81 -19.45 -5.23
N ASP A 202 14.61 -19.94 -4.92
CA ASP A 202 14.20 -21.30 -5.29
C ASP A 202 13.91 -21.45 -6.80
N LEU A 203 13.49 -20.40 -7.50
CA LEU A 203 13.37 -20.40 -8.96
C LEU A 203 14.73 -20.67 -9.62
N TRP A 204 15.78 -20.00 -9.15
CA TRP A 204 17.15 -20.21 -9.65
C TRP A 204 17.73 -21.55 -9.21
N LYS A 205 17.44 -21.99 -7.98
CA LYS A 205 17.81 -23.32 -7.46
C LYS A 205 17.26 -24.44 -8.35
N HIS A 206 16.01 -24.31 -8.80
CA HIS A 206 15.31 -25.30 -9.61
C HIS A 206 15.29 -24.98 -11.12
N ALA A 207 16.13 -24.05 -11.57
CA ALA A 207 16.23 -23.65 -12.96
C ALA A 207 16.47 -24.88 -13.88
N PRO A 208 15.54 -25.22 -14.79
CA PRO A 208 15.56 -26.49 -15.52
C PRO A 208 16.37 -26.42 -16.82
N VAL A 209 16.75 -25.23 -17.28
CA VAL A 209 17.37 -25.05 -18.61
C VAL A 209 18.86 -24.82 -18.45
N GLU A 210 19.66 -25.81 -18.84
CA GLU A 210 21.11 -25.67 -18.96
C GLU A 210 21.50 -24.84 -20.19
N THR A 211 22.46 -23.94 -20.02
CA THR A 211 23.08 -23.18 -21.10
C THR A 211 24.61 -23.18 -20.94
N ASN A 212 25.34 -22.72 -21.96
CA ASN A 212 26.80 -22.57 -21.88
C ASN A 212 27.27 -21.56 -20.82
N TYR A 213 26.37 -20.73 -20.28
CA TYR A 213 26.67 -19.68 -19.32
C TYR A 213 26.02 -19.92 -17.95
N GLY A 214 25.53 -21.13 -17.70
CA GLY A 214 24.81 -21.50 -16.48
C GLY A 214 23.32 -21.77 -16.73
N LYS A 215 22.62 -22.14 -15.65
CA LYS A 215 21.19 -22.44 -15.71
C LYS A 215 20.35 -21.18 -15.87
N ILE A 216 19.25 -21.27 -16.61
CA ILE A 216 18.21 -20.25 -16.69
C ILE A 216 16.85 -20.86 -16.31
N VAL A 217 15.96 -20.01 -15.78
CA VAL A 217 14.66 -20.45 -15.24
C VAL A 217 13.69 -20.95 -16.32
N SER A 218 13.81 -20.47 -17.56
CA SER A 218 12.91 -20.87 -18.65
C SER A 218 13.49 -20.57 -20.03
N ARG A 219 12.91 -21.17 -21.08
CA ARG A 219 13.09 -20.76 -22.48
C ARG A 219 12.05 -19.72 -22.92
N SER A 220 11.05 -19.43 -22.09
CA SER A 220 10.02 -18.44 -22.37
C SER A 220 10.60 -17.03 -22.33
N GLN A 221 10.26 -16.22 -23.34
CA GLN A 221 10.63 -14.80 -23.37
C GLN A 221 9.95 -14.02 -22.24
N GLU A 222 8.72 -14.39 -21.90
CA GLU A 222 7.94 -13.81 -20.80
C GLU A 222 8.65 -14.04 -19.46
N ILE A 223 8.82 -15.30 -19.05
CA ILE A 223 9.44 -15.66 -17.76
C ILE A 223 10.85 -15.07 -17.62
N ASN A 224 11.65 -15.08 -18.68
CA ASN A 224 12.98 -14.46 -18.63
C ASN A 224 12.89 -12.93 -18.54
N GLY A 225 11.93 -12.30 -19.21
CA GLY A 225 11.64 -10.88 -19.07
C GLY A 225 11.20 -10.50 -17.65
N GLU A 226 10.41 -11.34 -17.01
CA GLU A 226 10.02 -11.17 -15.60
C GLU A 226 11.24 -11.21 -14.69
N MET A 227 12.15 -12.18 -14.87
CA MET A 227 13.38 -12.24 -14.07
C MET A 227 14.27 -11.01 -14.26
N LEU A 228 14.34 -10.44 -15.46
CA LEU A 228 15.10 -9.22 -15.71
C LEU A 228 14.53 -8.03 -14.93
N GLN A 229 13.21 -7.94 -14.75
CA GLN A 229 12.59 -6.89 -13.94
C GLN A 229 12.77 -7.11 -12.45
N VAL A 230 12.64 -8.36 -11.97
CA VAL A 230 12.81 -8.65 -10.54
C VAL A 230 14.27 -8.48 -10.07
N LEU A 231 15.24 -8.66 -10.96
CA LEU A 231 16.67 -8.58 -10.66
C LEU A 231 17.31 -7.20 -10.93
N SER A 232 16.55 -6.21 -11.42
CA SER A 232 17.07 -4.85 -11.73
C SER A 232 17.18 -3.97 -10.49
#